data_AF-A0A9D9VHX4-F1
#
_entry.id   AF-A0A9D9VHX4-F1
#
_cell.length_a   1.000
_cell.length_b   1.000
_cell.length_c   1.000
_cell.angle_alpha   90.00
_cell.angle_beta   90.00
_cell.angle_gamma   90.00
#
_symmetry.space_group_name_H-M   'P 1'
#
loop_
_entity.id
_entity.type
_entity.pdbx_description
1 polymer ?
#
loop_
_entity_poly.entity_id
_entity_poly.type
_entity_poly.pdbx_seq_one_letter_code
_entity_poly.pdbx_strand_id
1 'polypeptide(L)'
;MPYIRLQLTLWVLLSLFSCQRSPHYPATMLRAEQLMDTAPDSAQTLLLGLKNCISEQSKAVQMYYWLLAVKASDKCYVPHTSDSLMKAVVHYYENHGTPAQRMEAYYYLGSVYRDMQDAPRALNFFNRL
;
A
#
# COMPACT_ATOMS: atom_id res chain seq x y z
N MET A 1 -36.32 -32.12 9.68
CA MET A 1 -34.89 -31.82 9.40
C MET A 1 -34.61 -30.52 8.58
N PRO A 2 -35.49 -29.47 8.51
CA PRO A 2 -35.13 -28.22 7.83
C PRO A 2 -34.31 -27.26 8.71
N TYR A 3 -34.48 -27.33 10.04
CA TYR A 3 -33.82 -26.43 11.01
C TYR A 3 -32.30 -26.61 11.06
N ILE A 4 -31.80 -27.83 10.92
CA ILE A 4 -30.35 -28.13 10.93
C ILE A 4 -29.67 -27.51 9.68
N ARG A 5 -30.33 -27.54 8.53
CA ARG A 5 -29.82 -26.90 7.29
C ARG A 5 -29.79 -25.38 7.42
N LEU A 6 -30.81 -24.79 8.05
CA LEU A 6 -30.90 -23.34 8.29
C LEU A 6 -29.83 -22.83 9.29
N GLN A 7 -29.52 -23.61 10.33
CA GLN A 7 -28.45 -23.30 11.28
C GLN A 7 -27.06 -23.41 10.64
N LEU A 8 -26.81 -24.42 9.80
CA LEU A 8 -25.56 -24.56 9.04
C LEU A 8 -25.34 -23.39 8.09
N THR A 9 -26.39 -22.93 7.38
CA THR A 9 -26.28 -21.75 6.50
C THR A 9 -26.01 -20.47 7.28
N LEU A 10 -26.59 -20.31 8.48
CA LEU A 10 -26.36 -19.14 9.33
C LEU A 10 -24.91 -19.11 9.87
N TRP A 11 -24.36 -20.26 10.25
CA TRP A 11 -22.96 -20.39 10.69
C TRP A 11 -21.95 -20.10 9.58
N VAL A 12 -22.23 -20.53 8.35
CA VAL A 12 -21.40 -20.21 7.17
C VAL A 12 -21.47 -18.72 6.82
N LEU A 13 -22.63 -18.08 6.99
CA LEU A 13 -22.76 -16.63 6.82
C LEU A 13 -22.04 -15.83 7.91
N LEU A 14 -22.04 -16.32 9.16
CA LEU A 14 -21.34 -15.70 10.29
C LEU A 14 -19.81 -15.80 10.19
N SER A 15 -19.26 -16.86 9.55
CA SER A 15 -17.81 -16.99 9.34
C SER A 15 -17.25 -16.10 8.23
N LEU A 16 -18.11 -15.55 7.35
CA LEU A 16 -17.72 -14.55 6.35
C LEU A 16 -17.54 -13.14 6.94
N PHE A 17 -17.99 -12.91 8.19
CA PHE A 17 -17.70 -11.71 8.97
C PHE A 17 -16.48 -11.90 9.89
N SER A 18 -15.49 -12.69 9.45
CA SER A 18 -14.16 -12.59 10.07
C SER A 18 -13.65 -11.18 9.80
N CYS A 19 -13.81 -10.29 10.78
CA CYS A 19 -13.37 -8.91 10.72
C CYS A 19 -11.92 -8.89 10.25
N GLN A 20 -11.70 -8.44 9.01
CA GLN A 20 -10.39 -7.96 8.59
C GLN A 20 -10.08 -6.79 9.52
N ARG A 21 -9.25 -7.05 10.53
CA ARG A 21 -8.82 -6.07 11.50
C ARG A 21 -7.93 -5.09 10.74
N SER A 22 -8.52 -3.99 10.27
CA SER A 22 -7.78 -2.97 9.55
C SER A 22 -6.60 -2.51 10.40
N PRO A 23 -5.38 -2.46 9.84
CA PRO A 23 -4.22 -1.98 10.58
C PRO A 23 -4.50 -0.57 11.09
N HIS A 24 -4.21 -0.32 12.37
CA HIS A 24 -4.31 1.02 12.93
C HIS A 24 -3.08 1.81 12.50
N TYR A 25 -3.20 2.62 11.46
CA TYR A 25 -2.10 3.46 10.98
C TYR A 25 -1.91 4.70 11.88
N PRO A 26 -0.66 5.17 12.06
CA PRO A 26 -0.39 6.43 12.75
C PRO A 26 -1.13 7.61 12.09
N ALA A 27 -1.69 8.51 12.89
CA ALA A 27 -2.43 9.67 12.40
C ALA A 27 -1.61 10.58 11.47
N THR A 28 -0.29 10.65 11.69
CA THR A 28 0.66 11.36 10.83
C THR A 28 0.73 10.80 9.41
N MET A 29 0.62 9.48 9.23
CA MET A 29 0.57 8.85 7.90
C MET A 29 -0.73 9.16 7.18
N LEU A 30 -1.86 9.05 7.89
CA LEU A 30 -3.17 9.41 7.33
C LEU A 30 -3.20 10.88 6.91
N ARG A 31 -2.58 11.76 7.70
CA ARG A 31 -2.45 13.17 7.34
C ARG A 31 -1.57 13.38 6.12
N ALA A 32 -0.46 12.66 6.00
CA ALA A 32 0.39 12.72 4.82
C ALA A 32 -0.36 12.26 3.56
N GLU A 33 -1.14 11.19 3.64
CA GLU A 33 -1.99 10.72 2.55
C GLU A 33 -3.02 11.76 2.10
N GLN A 34 -3.67 12.46 3.03
CA GLN A 34 -4.61 13.53 2.70
C GLN A 34 -3.96 14.72 1.98
N LEU A 35 -2.69 15.01 2.29
CA LEU A 35 -1.94 16.10 1.67
C LEU A 35 -1.31 15.70 0.34
N MET A 36 -1.30 14.41 0.01
CA MET A 36 -0.52 13.84 -1.08
C MET A 36 -0.79 14.50 -2.43
N ASP A 37 -2.04 14.88 -2.72
CA ASP A 37 -2.44 15.49 -3.99
C ASP A 37 -2.37 17.02 -4.00
N THR A 38 -2.41 17.66 -2.83
CA THR A 38 -2.51 19.14 -2.71
C THR A 38 -1.21 19.80 -2.25
N ALA A 39 -0.41 19.10 -1.46
CA ALA A 39 0.86 19.54 -0.89
C ALA A 39 1.80 18.33 -0.68
N PRO A 40 2.32 17.70 -1.75
CA PRO A 40 3.12 16.49 -1.67
C PRO A 40 4.45 16.66 -0.92
N ASP A 41 5.02 17.87 -0.96
CA ASP A 41 6.21 18.26 -0.20
C ASP A 41 5.97 18.25 1.33
N SER A 42 4.79 18.72 1.74
CA SER A 42 4.34 18.68 3.13
C SER A 42 4.07 17.23 3.56
N ALA A 43 3.46 16.41 2.70
CA ALA A 43 3.29 14.99 2.94
C ALA A 43 4.64 14.27 3.12
N GLN A 44 5.61 14.56 2.24
CA GLN A 44 6.97 14.01 2.32
C GLN A 44 7.66 14.40 3.64
N THR A 45 7.53 15.66 4.06
CA THR A 45 8.10 16.16 5.32
C THR A 45 7.54 15.42 6.53
N LEU A 46 6.21 15.20 6.58
CA LEU A 46 5.57 14.43 7.64
C LEU A 46 6.09 12.98 7.69
N LEU A 47 6.24 12.33 6.52
CA LEU A 47 6.74 10.97 6.43
C LEU A 47 8.21 10.88 6.88
N LEU A 48 9.06 11.82 6.47
CA LEU A 48 10.47 11.87 6.90
C LEU A 48 10.61 11.94 8.42
N GLY A 49 9.70 12.64 9.11
CA GLY A 49 9.66 12.69 10.58
C GLY A 49 9.41 11.33 11.26
N LEU A 50 8.82 10.36 10.55
CA LEU A 50 8.53 9.02 11.06
C LEU A 50 9.62 7.99 10.72
N LYS A 51 10.57 8.33 9.85
CA LYS A 51 11.52 7.39 9.25
C LYS A 51 12.27 6.54 10.27
N ASN A 52 12.64 7.10 11.42
CA ASN A 52 13.43 6.40 12.43
C ASN A 52 12.60 5.46 13.31
N CYS A 53 11.30 5.69 13.43
CA CYS A 53 10.42 4.89 14.29
C CYS A 53 9.70 3.78 13.50
N ILE A 54 9.78 3.80 12.17
CA ILE A 54 8.99 2.88 11.34
C ILE A 54 9.46 1.43 11.45
N SER A 55 10.75 1.20 11.67
CA SER A 55 11.33 -0.15 11.80
C SER A 55 10.76 -0.95 12.98
N GLU A 56 10.26 -0.25 14.00
CA GLU A 56 9.66 -0.85 15.19
C GLU A 56 8.16 -1.16 15.02
N GLN A 57 7.54 -0.68 13.94
CA GLN A 57 6.12 -0.88 13.67
C GLN A 57 5.83 -2.26 13.07
N SER A 58 4.55 -2.66 13.09
CA SER A 58 4.12 -3.87 12.38
C SER A 58 4.46 -3.82 10.89
N LYS A 59 4.62 -4.99 10.25
CA LYS A 59 4.93 -5.07 8.82
C LYS A 59 3.89 -4.32 7.97
N ALA A 60 2.61 -4.40 8.33
CA ALA A 60 1.53 -3.67 7.64
C ALA A 60 1.76 -2.15 7.64
N VAL A 61 2.12 -1.59 8.79
CA VAL A 61 2.40 -0.15 8.95
C VAL A 61 3.68 0.24 8.20
N GLN A 62 4.71 -0.60 8.25
CA GLN A 62 5.94 -0.39 7.47
C GLN A 62 5.66 -0.32 5.96
N MET A 63 4.88 -1.26 5.43
CA MET A 63 4.63 -1.33 3.98
C MET A 63 3.75 -0.16 3.51
N TYR A 64 2.78 0.25 4.32
CA TYR A 64 1.98 1.44 4.05
C TYR A 64 2.83 2.72 4.07
N TYR A 65 3.70 2.88 5.07
CA TYR A 65 4.65 4.00 5.11
C TYR A 65 5.52 4.07 3.85
N TRP A 66 6.10 2.95 3.43
CA TRP A 66 6.98 2.92 2.26
C TRP A 66 6.23 3.19 0.96
N LEU A 67 4.98 2.73 0.83
CA LEU A 67 4.10 3.11 -0.28
C LEU A 67 3.87 4.63 -0.31
N LEU A 68 3.50 5.23 0.82
CA LEU A 68 3.29 6.67 0.93
C LEU A 68 4.58 7.47 0.63
N ALA A 69 5.75 6.99 1.07
CA ALA A 69 7.03 7.66 0.84
C ALA A 69 7.42 7.69 -0.65
N VAL A 70 7.23 6.58 -1.37
CA VAL A 70 7.43 6.51 -2.82
C VAL A 70 6.41 7.40 -3.54
N LYS A 71 5.14 7.33 -3.14
CA LYS A 71 4.06 8.15 -3.70
C LYS A 71 4.32 9.65 -3.55
N ALA A 72 4.75 10.10 -2.37
CA ALA A 72 5.11 11.49 -2.12
C ALA A 72 6.29 11.92 -2.99
N SER A 73 7.32 11.08 -3.08
CA SER A 73 8.53 11.36 -3.88
C SER A 73 8.22 11.46 -5.37
N ASP A 74 7.40 10.54 -5.91
CA ASP A 74 6.91 10.57 -7.30
C ASP A 74 6.15 11.87 -7.59
N LYS A 75 5.25 12.29 -6.69
CA LYS A 75 4.49 13.54 -6.84
C LYS A 75 5.32 14.81 -6.64
N CYS A 76 6.43 14.71 -5.92
CA CYS A 76 7.44 15.76 -5.84
C CYS A 76 8.41 15.75 -7.03
N TYR A 77 8.21 14.88 -8.03
CA TYR A 77 9.12 14.70 -9.17
C TYR A 77 10.56 14.34 -8.76
N VAL A 78 10.72 13.66 -7.62
CA VAL A 78 12.01 13.15 -7.16
C VAL A 78 12.22 11.77 -7.80
N PRO A 79 13.20 11.62 -8.72
CA PRO A 79 13.37 10.36 -9.44
C PRO A 79 13.84 9.23 -8.53
N HIS A 80 13.28 8.04 -8.73
CA HIS A 80 13.72 6.83 -8.04
C HIS A 80 14.93 6.20 -8.74
N THR A 81 15.89 5.71 -7.95
CA THR A 81 17.13 5.08 -8.45
C THR A 81 17.25 3.59 -8.10
N SER A 82 16.27 3.05 -7.38
CA SER A 82 16.25 1.64 -6.95
C SER A 82 14.82 1.12 -6.85
N ASP A 83 14.62 -0.14 -7.24
CA ASP A 83 13.35 -0.86 -7.20
C ASP A 83 13.16 -1.74 -5.96
N SER A 84 14.20 -1.91 -5.14
CA SER A 84 14.23 -2.94 -4.09
C SER A 84 13.15 -2.74 -3.03
N LEU A 85 12.96 -1.48 -2.60
CA LEU A 85 11.93 -1.12 -1.63
C LEU A 85 10.53 -1.35 -2.20
N MET A 86 10.28 -0.90 -3.43
CA MET A 86 8.96 -0.99 -4.02
C MET A 86 8.59 -2.44 -4.42
N LYS A 87 9.58 -3.28 -4.77
CA LYS A 87 9.40 -4.73 -4.90
C LYS A 87 8.92 -5.37 -3.60
N ALA A 88 9.49 -4.98 -2.45
CA ALA A 88 9.07 -5.49 -1.15
C ALA A 88 7.62 -5.06 -0.81
N VAL A 89 7.25 -3.82 -1.15
CA VAL A 89 5.88 -3.30 -0.96
C VAL A 89 4.88 -4.04 -1.86
N VAL A 90 5.19 -4.24 -3.14
CA VAL A 90 4.35 -5.01 -4.07
C VAL A 90 4.16 -6.44 -3.56
N HIS A 91 5.24 -7.13 -3.20
CA HIS A 91 5.17 -8.50 -2.68
C HIS A 91 4.28 -8.59 -1.42
N TYR A 92 4.32 -7.58 -0.55
CA TYR A 92 3.43 -7.55 0.61
C TYR A 92 1.96 -7.43 0.21
N TYR A 93 1.61 -6.47 -0.66
CA TYR A 93 0.22 -6.22 -1.05
C TYR A 93 -0.36 -7.27 -2.00
N GLU A 94 0.46 -8.02 -2.73
CA GLU A 94 0.02 -9.21 -3.47
C GLU A 94 -0.55 -10.28 -2.53
N ASN A 95 -0.01 -10.41 -1.31
CA ASN A 95 -0.36 -11.46 -0.36
C ASN A 95 -1.34 -11.00 0.73
N HIS A 96 -1.35 -9.70 1.07
CA HIS A 96 -2.08 -9.17 2.23
C HIS A 96 -2.97 -7.96 1.90
N GLY A 97 -2.88 -7.41 0.69
CA GLY A 97 -3.54 -6.17 0.30
C GLY A 97 -4.95 -6.36 -0.24
N THR A 98 -5.74 -5.29 -0.18
CA THR A 98 -6.96 -5.18 -1.00
C THR A 98 -6.60 -5.04 -2.48
N PRO A 99 -7.53 -5.30 -3.42
CA PRO A 99 -7.28 -5.05 -4.84
C PRO A 99 -6.80 -3.62 -5.11
N ALA A 100 -7.35 -2.62 -4.41
CA ALA A 100 -6.94 -1.22 -4.54
C ALA A 100 -5.48 -0.99 -4.11
N GLN A 101 -5.06 -1.54 -2.97
CA GLN A 101 -3.67 -1.41 -2.50
C GLN A 101 -2.69 -2.12 -3.43
N ARG A 102 -3.08 -3.28 -3.97
CA ARG A 102 -2.26 -4.01 -4.93
C ARG A 102 -2.09 -3.23 -6.23
N MET A 103 -3.17 -2.67 -6.77
CA MET A 103 -3.10 -1.82 -7.96
C MET A 103 -2.22 -0.59 -7.72
N GLU A 104 -2.40 0.10 -6.59
CA GLU A 104 -1.58 1.27 -6.25
C GLU A 104 -0.10 0.91 -6.11
N ALA A 105 0.23 -0.23 -5.49
CA ALA A 105 1.60 -0.70 -5.41
C ALA A 105 2.19 -1.05 -6.79
N TYR A 106 1.42 -1.67 -7.70
CA TYR A 106 1.89 -1.89 -9.07
C TYR A 106 2.12 -0.59 -9.82
N TYR A 107 1.22 0.39 -9.67
CA TYR A 107 1.38 1.71 -10.29
C TYR A 107 2.72 2.34 -9.87
N TYR A 108 3.01 2.39 -8.57
CA TYR A 108 4.25 2.99 -8.09
C TYR A 108 5.50 2.18 -8.42
N LEU A 109 5.44 0.85 -8.50
CA LEU A 109 6.56 0.07 -9.03
C LEU A 109 6.79 0.34 -10.53
N GLY A 110 5.73 0.52 -11.30
CA GLY A 110 5.79 0.98 -12.68
C GLY A 110 6.47 2.35 -12.81
N SER A 111 6.11 3.32 -11.96
CA SER A 111 6.75 4.65 -11.90
C SER A 111 8.23 4.56 -11.55
N VAL A 112 8.62 3.69 -10.60
CA VAL A 112 10.03 3.48 -10.27
C VAL A 112 10.81 2.95 -11.49
N TYR A 113 10.27 2.00 -12.25
CA TYR A 113 10.92 1.53 -13.47
C TYR A 113 10.98 2.60 -14.57
N ARG A 114 9.95 3.45 -14.68
CA ARG A 114 9.97 4.61 -15.58
C ARG A 114 11.13 5.55 -15.23
N ASP A 115 11.31 5.89 -13.96
CA ASP A 115 12.38 6.77 -13.50
C ASP A 115 13.78 6.15 -13.74
N MET A 116 13.89 4.82 -13.64
CA MET A 116 15.09 4.05 -13.98
C MET A 116 15.27 3.82 -15.49
N GLN A 117 14.43 4.40 -16.35
CA GLN A 117 14.44 4.27 -17.81
C GLN A 117 14.25 2.83 -18.32
N ASP A 118 13.64 1.95 -17.52
CA ASP A 118 13.27 0.60 -17.94
C ASP A 118 11.82 0.56 -18.43
N ALA A 119 11.62 1.03 -19.66
CA ALA A 119 10.29 1.08 -20.28
C ALA A 119 9.58 -0.29 -20.35
N PRO A 120 10.24 -1.41 -20.70
CA PRO A 120 9.59 -2.71 -20.72
C PRO A 120 9.01 -3.13 -19.37
N ARG A 121 9.76 -2.97 -18.27
CA ARG A 121 9.26 -3.32 -16.93
C ARG A 121 8.20 -2.34 -16.45
N ALA A 122 8.35 -1.05 -16.74
CA ALA A 122 7.33 -0.06 -16.42
C ALA A 122 5.97 -0.42 -17.06
N LEU A 123 5.96 -0.70 -18.37
CA LEU A 123 4.75 -1.10 -19.09
C LEU A 123 4.16 -2.42 -18.57
N ASN A 124 5.00 -3.38 -18.17
CA ASN A 124 4.52 -4.63 -17.58
C ASN A 124 3.69 -4.37 -16.32
N PHE A 125 4.11 -3.45 -15.46
CA PHE A 125 3.38 -3.11 -14.24
C PHE A 125 2.17 -2.21 -14.48
N PHE A 126 2.24 -1.27 -15.42
CA PHE A 126 1.08 -0.45 -15.79
C PHE A 126 -0.05 -1.27 -16.43
N ASN A 127 0.27 -2.34 -17.16
CA ASN A 127 -0.72 -3.24 -17.76
C ASN A 127 -1.35 -4.24 -16.77
N ARG A 128 -0.90 -4.25 -15.50
CA ARG A 128 -1.48 -5.09 -14.42
C ARG A 128 -2.49 -4.33 -13.56
N LEU A 129 -2.71 -3.05 -13.83
CA LEU A 129 -3.75 -2.22 -13.24
C LEU A 129 -5.13 -2.65 -13.78
#